data_AF-A0A261GBF6-F1
#
_entry.id   AF-A0A261GBF6-F1
#
_cell.length_a   1.000
_cell.length_b   1.000
_cell.length_c   1.000
_cell.angle_alpha   90.00
_cell.angle_beta   90.00
_cell.angle_gamma   90.00
#
_symmetry.space_group_name_H-M   'P 1'
#
loop_
_entity.id
_entity.type
_entity.pdbx_description
1 polymer ?
#
loop_
_entity_poly.entity_id
_entity_poly.type
_entity_poly.pdbx_seq_one_letter_code
_entity_poly.pdbx_strand_id
1 'polypeptide(L)'
;MQHVAPEYIGAHISQPSSKQTGRTFSLGFRAATAVFYSFGIEWDITTASQDDLDELAAWITWYKEHREFLHGGNYHRFDIADPSVTGYGVVSNDGSRAIIAHVQEEESPSNRGSYMRIAGLDPQGKYCVQWTGPEAAKAALESLDSYGPFGKAEVSGSFLESVGIRMPRCKPETIRLFEIRRVTL
;
A
#
# COMPACT_ATOMS: atom_id res chain seq x y z
N MET A 1 -12.59 -13.97 -3.42
CA MET A 1 -12.33 -13.17 -4.64
C MET A 1 -13.11 -11.87 -4.49
N GLN A 2 -12.54 -10.73 -4.88
CA GLN A 2 -13.22 -9.43 -4.84
C GLN A 2 -14.16 -9.36 -6.06
N HIS A 3 -15.48 -9.37 -5.84
CA HIS A 3 -16.48 -9.45 -6.91
C HIS A 3 -17.07 -8.09 -7.33
N VAL A 4 -16.79 -7.05 -6.54
CA VAL A 4 -17.25 -5.68 -6.78
C VAL A 4 -16.01 -4.84 -7.03
N ALA A 5 -16.02 -4.06 -8.12
CA ALA A 5 -14.87 -3.22 -8.43
C ALA A 5 -14.66 -2.17 -7.31
N PRO A 6 -13.41 -1.86 -6.91
CA PRO A 6 -13.14 -1.06 -5.72
C PRO A 6 -13.78 0.33 -5.72
N GLU A 7 -13.99 0.93 -6.89
CA GLU A 7 -14.65 2.22 -7.07
C GLU A 7 -16.13 2.22 -6.64
N TYR A 8 -16.79 1.05 -6.60
CA TYR A 8 -18.17 0.94 -6.10
C TYR A 8 -18.26 0.69 -4.58
N ILE A 9 -17.12 0.64 -3.88
CA ILE A 9 -17.06 0.40 -2.44
C ILE A 9 -16.60 1.69 -1.75
N GLY A 10 -17.45 2.28 -0.92
CA GLY A 10 -17.05 3.41 -0.07
C GLY A 10 -16.09 2.94 1.04
N ALA A 11 -14.97 3.64 1.22
CA ALA A 11 -14.05 3.42 2.33
C ALA A 11 -13.63 4.76 2.92
N HIS A 12 -14.03 5.02 4.16
CA HIS A 12 -13.91 6.35 4.75
C HIS A 12 -13.03 6.36 6.00
N ILE A 13 -12.26 7.43 6.15
CA ILE A 13 -11.47 7.71 7.36
C ILE A 13 -12.39 8.26 8.43
N SER A 14 -12.53 7.50 9.51
CA SER A 14 -13.34 7.91 10.66
C SER A 14 -12.48 8.66 11.71
N GLN A 15 -12.95 8.73 12.95
CA GLN A 15 -12.13 9.19 14.09
C GLN A 15 -11.08 8.14 14.49
N PRO A 16 -10.03 8.48 15.28
CA PRO A 16 -8.91 7.57 15.57
C PRO A 16 -9.32 6.21 16.15
N SER A 17 -10.30 6.19 17.06
CA SER A 17 -10.87 4.96 17.62
C SER A 17 -12.20 4.62 16.95
N SER A 18 -12.32 3.41 16.40
CA SER A 18 -13.55 2.92 15.81
C SER A 18 -14.67 2.83 16.86
N LYS A 19 -15.84 3.42 16.58
CA LYS A 19 -17.04 3.28 17.43
C LYS A 19 -17.66 1.88 17.38
N GLN A 20 -17.32 1.08 16.37
CA GLN A 20 -17.88 -0.26 16.19
C GLN A 20 -17.04 -1.31 16.95
N THR A 21 -15.71 -1.22 16.87
CA THR A 21 -14.82 -2.24 17.42
C THR A 21 -13.94 -1.76 18.57
N GLY A 22 -13.88 -0.46 18.83
CA GLY A 22 -12.98 0.14 19.84
C GLY A 22 -11.50 0.11 19.48
N ARG A 23 -11.12 -0.38 18.29
CA ARG A 23 -9.72 -0.40 17.84
C ARG A 23 -9.27 1.01 17.48
N THR A 24 -8.03 1.33 17.80
CA THR A 24 -7.39 2.60 17.46
C THR A 24 -6.29 2.32 16.46
N PHE A 25 -6.28 3.06 15.35
CA PHE A 25 -5.23 2.97 14.33
C PHE A 25 -4.72 4.37 13.99
N SER A 26 -3.47 4.46 13.53
CA SER A 26 -2.94 5.72 13.02
C SER A 26 -3.80 6.23 11.85
N LEU A 27 -3.72 7.53 11.58
CA LEU A 27 -4.37 8.13 10.42
C LEU A 27 -3.84 7.50 9.14
N GLY A 28 -2.53 7.42 8.95
CA GLY A 28 -1.91 6.78 7.80
C GLY A 28 -2.31 5.32 7.59
N PHE A 29 -2.48 4.54 8.66
CA PHE A 29 -2.97 3.17 8.52
C PHE A 29 -4.36 3.10 7.91
N ARG A 30 -5.27 3.94 8.43
CA ARG A 30 -6.64 4.04 7.94
C ARG A 30 -6.67 4.59 6.51
N ALA A 31 -5.87 5.62 6.22
CA ALA A 31 -5.81 6.29 4.93
C ALA A 31 -5.25 5.39 3.83
N ALA A 32 -4.07 4.81 4.04
CA ALA A 32 -3.44 3.89 3.11
C ALA A 32 -4.31 2.65 2.82
N THR A 33 -5.18 2.26 3.75
CA THR A 33 -6.18 1.19 3.51
C THR A 33 -7.32 1.68 2.62
N ALA A 34 -7.87 2.86 2.90
CA ALA A 34 -9.06 3.37 2.23
C ALA A 34 -8.80 3.87 0.80
N VAL A 35 -7.57 4.32 0.47
CA VAL A 35 -7.26 4.91 -0.85
C VAL A 35 -7.45 3.95 -2.03
N PHE A 36 -7.46 2.64 -1.81
CA PHE A 36 -7.71 1.64 -2.85
C PHE A 36 -9.18 1.49 -3.24
N TYR A 37 -10.08 2.18 -2.55
CA TYR A 37 -11.53 2.15 -2.76
C TYR A 37 -12.04 3.58 -2.98
N SER A 38 -13.36 3.78 -3.01
CA SER A 38 -13.92 5.14 -3.01
C SER A 38 -13.63 5.85 -1.68
N PHE A 39 -12.47 6.53 -1.64
CA PHE A 39 -11.92 7.22 -0.47
C PHE A 39 -12.76 8.43 -0.04
N GLY A 40 -13.00 8.55 1.26
CA GLY A 40 -13.73 9.66 1.86
C GLY A 40 -13.40 9.83 3.34
N ILE A 41 -14.09 10.76 4.00
CA ILE A 41 -13.90 11.09 5.41
C ILE A 41 -15.25 11.07 6.11
N GLU A 42 -15.33 10.34 7.23
CA GLU A 42 -16.48 10.21 8.13
C GLU A 42 -16.05 10.54 9.57
N TRP A 43 -15.51 11.74 9.73
CA TRP A 43 -15.03 12.26 11.00
C TRP A 43 -15.51 13.70 11.16
N ASP A 44 -15.94 14.07 12.38
CA ASP A 44 -16.07 15.47 12.76
C ASP A 44 -14.68 16.14 12.80
N ILE A 45 -14.28 16.67 11.65
CA ILE A 45 -12.98 17.32 11.45
C ILE A 45 -12.78 18.57 12.31
N THR A 46 -13.84 19.13 12.92
CA THR A 46 -13.69 20.25 13.86
C THR A 46 -13.01 19.83 15.17
N THR A 47 -12.97 18.52 15.43
CA THR A 47 -12.32 17.92 16.59
C THR A 47 -10.92 17.39 16.30
N ALA A 48 -10.47 17.43 15.04
CA ALA A 48 -9.16 16.95 14.62
C ALA A 48 -8.04 17.91 15.08
N SER A 49 -6.88 17.35 15.40
CA SER A 49 -5.69 18.17 15.64
C SER A 49 -5.18 18.79 14.33
N GLN A 50 -4.34 19.82 14.41
CA GLN A 50 -3.74 20.40 13.21
C GLN A 50 -2.88 19.36 12.46
N ASP A 51 -2.14 18.53 13.19
CA ASP A 51 -1.31 17.46 12.60
C ASP A 51 -2.18 16.44 11.83
N ASP A 52 -3.34 16.07 12.38
CA ASP A 52 -4.30 15.20 11.69
C ASP A 52 -4.86 15.85 10.42
N LEU A 53 -5.17 17.15 10.47
CA LEU A 53 -5.69 17.89 9.31
C LEU A 53 -4.63 17.99 8.19
N ASP A 54 -3.38 18.23 8.55
CA ASP A 54 -2.26 18.29 7.61
C ASP A 54 -2.01 16.91 6.97
N GLU A 55 -2.06 15.84 7.76
CA GLU A 55 -1.91 14.47 7.24
C GLU A 55 -3.10 14.07 6.35
N LEU A 56 -4.34 14.41 6.73
CA LEU A 56 -5.53 14.23 5.89
C LEU A 56 -5.38 14.96 4.55
N ALA A 57 -4.90 16.21 4.57
CA ALA A 57 -4.70 17.00 3.35
C ALA A 57 -3.66 16.35 2.42
N ALA A 58 -2.58 15.80 2.98
CA ALA A 58 -1.57 15.08 2.22
C ALA A 58 -2.14 13.81 1.57
N TRP A 59 -2.95 13.03 2.30
CA TRP A 59 -3.62 11.85 1.75
C TRP A 59 -4.67 12.19 0.70
N ILE A 60 -5.45 13.25 0.89
CA ILE A 60 -6.41 13.73 -0.14
C ILE A 60 -5.67 14.12 -1.42
N THR A 61 -4.54 14.83 -1.29
CA THR A 61 -3.71 15.24 -2.42
C THR A 61 -3.19 14.02 -3.17
N TRP A 62 -2.57 13.09 -2.45
CA TRP A 62 -2.06 11.84 -3.02
C TRP A 62 -3.19 11.03 -3.69
N TYR A 63 -4.35 10.88 -3.06
CA TYR A 63 -5.47 10.15 -3.65
C TYR A 63 -5.98 10.82 -4.92
N LYS A 64 -6.10 12.16 -4.96
CA LYS A 64 -6.52 12.88 -6.18
C LYS A 64 -5.56 12.67 -7.35
N GLU A 65 -4.25 12.62 -7.09
CA GLU A 65 -3.22 12.35 -8.10
C GLU A 65 -3.26 10.90 -8.63
N HIS A 66 -3.72 9.95 -7.81
CA HIS A 66 -3.63 8.52 -8.11
C HIS A 66 -4.98 7.85 -8.42
N ARG A 67 -6.12 8.46 -8.08
CA ARG A 67 -7.45 7.83 -8.15
C ARG A 67 -7.84 7.30 -9.53
N GLU A 68 -7.43 7.97 -10.62
CA GLU A 68 -7.73 7.49 -11.97
C GLU A 68 -7.03 6.16 -12.25
N PHE A 69 -5.81 6.01 -11.76
CA PHE A 69 -5.10 4.74 -11.85
C PHE A 69 -5.67 3.69 -10.89
N LEU A 70 -5.95 4.06 -9.64
CA LEU A 70 -6.47 3.15 -8.62
C LEU A 70 -7.84 2.56 -9.04
N HIS A 71 -8.70 3.35 -9.68
CA HIS A 71 -10.01 2.92 -10.18
C HIS A 71 -10.01 2.38 -11.61
N GLY A 72 -8.92 2.59 -12.35
CA GLY A 72 -8.82 2.16 -13.76
C GLY A 72 -8.01 0.89 -13.99
N GLY A 73 -7.27 0.42 -12.98
CA GLY A 73 -6.46 -0.79 -13.06
C GLY A 73 -7.14 -2.03 -12.48
N ASN A 74 -6.43 -3.16 -12.54
CA ASN A 74 -6.88 -4.43 -11.97
C ASN A 74 -6.51 -4.51 -10.50
N TYR A 75 -7.50 -4.74 -9.63
CA TYR A 75 -7.26 -4.98 -8.22
C TYR A 75 -6.81 -6.41 -7.97
N HIS A 76 -5.69 -6.57 -7.26
CA HIS A 76 -5.11 -7.86 -6.91
C HIS A 76 -4.98 -7.99 -5.39
N ARG A 77 -5.23 -9.20 -4.89
CA ARG A 77 -4.72 -9.65 -3.58
C ARG A 77 -3.53 -10.55 -3.85
N PHE A 78 -2.43 -10.30 -3.16
CA PHE A 78 -1.18 -11.02 -3.35
C PHE A 78 -1.00 -12.05 -2.24
N ASP A 79 -0.52 -13.23 -2.62
CA ASP A 79 -0.20 -14.28 -1.66
C ASP A 79 1.12 -13.95 -0.95
N ILE A 80 1.07 -14.01 0.38
CA ILE A 80 2.21 -13.81 1.26
C ILE A 80 2.22 -14.97 2.25
N ALA A 81 3.40 -15.56 2.46
CA ALA A 81 3.53 -16.73 3.32
C ALA A 81 3.32 -16.42 4.81
N ASP A 82 3.53 -15.17 5.21
CA ASP A 82 3.30 -14.71 6.58
C ASP A 82 1.81 -14.43 6.82
N PRO A 83 1.13 -15.19 7.71
CA PRO A 83 -0.30 -15.04 7.95
C PRO A 83 -0.67 -13.73 8.66
N SER A 84 0.31 -13.01 9.23
CA SER A 84 0.10 -11.69 9.87
C SER A 84 0.15 -10.53 8.87
N VAL A 85 0.40 -10.83 7.59
CA VAL A 85 0.58 -9.84 6.53
C VAL A 85 -0.44 -10.04 5.43
N THR A 86 -1.10 -8.95 5.07
CA THR A 86 -1.96 -8.89 3.88
C THR A 86 -1.31 -8.02 2.80
N GLY A 87 -1.33 -8.50 1.56
CA GLY A 87 -0.89 -7.75 0.38
C GLY A 87 -2.03 -7.53 -0.60
N TYR A 88 -2.21 -6.29 -1.05
CA TYR A 88 -3.16 -5.97 -2.12
C TYR A 88 -2.76 -4.70 -2.86
N GLY A 89 -3.35 -4.46 -4.01
CA GLY A 89 -3.13 -3.24 -4.76
C GLY A 89 -3.69 -3.29 -6.16
N VAL A 90 -3.26 -2.34 -6.98
CA VAL A 90 -3.76 -2.16 -8.34
C VAL A 90 -2.60 -2.27 -9.33
N VAL A 91 -2.81 -3.02 -10.41
CA VAL A 91 -1.86 -3.18 -11.52
C VAL A 91 -2.53 -2.68 -12.81
N SER A 92 -1.81 -1.92 -13.66
CA SER A 92 -2.36 -1.46 -14.93
C SER A 92 -2.68 -2.62 -15.87
N ASN A 93 -3.65 -2.43 -16.76
CA ASN A 93 -4.04 -3.44 -17.76
C ASN A 93 -2.90 -3.87 -18.69
N ASP A 94 -1.92 -2.99 -18.94
CA ASP A 94 -0.76 -3.25 -19.77
C ASP A 94 0.46 -3.74 -18.97
N GLY A 95 0.31 -3.96 -17.66
CA GLY A 95 1.36 -4.41 -16.76
C GLY A 95 2.50 -3.41 -16.52
N SER A 96 2.40 -2.16 -16.99
CA SER A 96 3.47 -1.16 -16.90
C SER A 96 3.58 -0.45 -15.55
N ARG A 97 2.53 -0.47 -14.73
CA ARG A 97 2.48 0.23 -13.44
C ARG A 97 1.73 -0.56 -12.39
N ALA A 98 2.18 -0.51 -11.14
CA ALA A 98 1.43 -1.02 -10.00
C ALA A 98 1.56 -0.10 -8.77
N ILE A 99 0.51 -0.03 -7.94
CA ILE A 99 0.59 0.54 -6.59
C ILE A 99 0.08 -0.50 -5.62
N ILE A 100 0.91 -0.87 -4.65
CA ILE A 100 0.68 -2.02 -3.78
C ILE A 100 0.81 -1.61 -2.32
N ALA A 101 -0.08 -2.11 -1.49
CA ALA A 101 -0.03 -2.07 -0.05
C ALA A 101 0.57 -3.37 0.51
N HIS A 102 1.57 -3.22 1.39
CA HIS A 102 1.98 -4.23 2.34
C HIS A 102 1.41 -3.86 3.72
N VAL A 103 0.55 -4.71 4.27
CA VAL A 103 -0.14 -4.46 5.55
C VAL A 103 0.31 -5.49 6.57
N GLN A 104 1.06 -5.06 7.59
CA GLN A 104 1.35 -5.86 8.78
C GLN A 104 0.17 -5.67 9.76
N GLU A 105 -0.71 -6.66 9.85
CA GLU A 105 -1.93 -6.59 10.66
C GLU A 105 -1.64 -6.99 12.11
N GLU A 106 -0.89 -8.08 12.31
CA GLU A 106 -0.55 -8.63 13.62
C GLU A 106 0.95 -8.81 13.79
N GLU A 107 1.38 -9.40 14.91
CA GLU A 107 2.78 -9.75 15.12
C GLU A 107 3.16 -10.96 14.25
N SER A 108 4.26 -10.83 13.51
CA SER A 108 4.75 -11.95 12.69
C SER A 108 5.23 -13.11 13.57
N PRO A 109 4.89 -14.37 13.22
CA PRO A 109 5.46 -15.55 13.86
C PRO A 109 6.96 -15.74 13.50
N SER A 110 7.48 -14.94 12.56
CA SER A 110 8.85 -15.00 12.06
C SER A 110 9.59 -13.70 12.39
N ASN A 111 10.85 -13.81 12.81
CA ASN A 111 11.72 -12.64 12.94
C ASN A 111 12.36 -12.22 11.60
N ARG A 112 12.06 -12.95 10.51
CA ARG A 112 12.52 -12.65 9.15
C ARG A 112 11.42 -11.96 8.36
N GLY A 113 11.82 -11.13 7.40
CA GLY A 113 10.90 -10.58 6.40
C GLY A 113 10.24 -11.65 5.53
N SER A 114 9.14 -11.27 4.87
CA SER A 114 8.39 -12.11 3.94
C SER A 114 8.64 -11.65 2.49
N TYR A 115 8.44 -12.53 1.52
CA TYR A 115 8.47 -12.16 0.11
C TYR A 115 7.05 -11.98 -0.40
N MET A 116 6.83 -10.88 -1.11
CA MET A 116 5.58 -10.59 -1.80
C MET A 116 5.82 -10.65 -3.31
N ARG A 117 5.21 -11.64 -3.97
CA ARG A 117 5.27 -11.80 -5.43
C ARG A 117 4.20 -10.94 -6.09
N ILE A 118 4.58 -10.23 -7.14
CA ILE A 118 3.70 -9.29 -7.84
C ILE A 118 3.33 -9.86 -9.20
N ALA A 119 2.13 -10.42 -9.29
CA ALA A 119 1.55 -10.87 -10.55
C ALA A 119 0.96 -9.70 -11.35
N GLY A 120 0.83 -9.87 -12.67
CA GLY A 120 0.14 -8.92 -13.56
C GLY A 120 1.04 -7.88 -14.23
N LEU A 121 2.33 -7.84 -13.90
CA LEU A 121 3.31 -7.01 -14.62
C LEU A 121 3.74 -7.67 -15.93
N ASP A 122 4.18 -6.89 -16.92
CA ASP A 122 4.80 -7.43 -18.14
C ASP A 122 6.14 -8.11 -17.77
N PRO A 123 6.31 -9.43 -17.97
CA PRO A 123 7.50 -10.18 -17.55
C PRO A 123 8.80 -9.72 -18.23
N GLN A 124 8.71 -9.12 -19.41
CA GLN A 124 9.86 -8.61 -20.17
C GLN A 124 10.19 -7.15 -19.82
N GLY A 125 9.30 -6.45 -19.11
CA GLY A 125 9.52 -5.09 -18.64
C GLY A 125 10.63 -5.02 -17.59
N LYS A 126 11.32 -3.88 -17.55
CA LYS A 126 12.19 -3.49 -16.44
C LYS A 126 11.50 -2.43 -15.60
N TYR A 127 11.59 -2.55 -14.28
CA TYR A 127 10.83 -1.71 -13.36
C TYR A 127 11.71 -1.10 -12.28
N CYS A 128 11.38 0.13 -11.91
CA CYS A 128 11.79 0.73 -10.65
C CYS A 128 10.69 0.50 -9.61
N VAL A 129 11.09 0.20 -8.38
CA VAL A 129 10.17 0.07 -7.24
C VAL A 129 10.50 1.16 -6.22
N GLN A 130 9.52 2.00 -5.92
CA GLN A 130 9.68 3.15 -5.04
C GLN A 130 8.65 3.15 -3.92
N TRP A 131 9.01 3.66 -2.75
CA TRP A 131 8.00 3.98 -1.74
C TRP A 131 7.06 5.07 -2.26
N THR A 132 5.79 5.01 -1.88
CA THR A 132 4.79 6.03 -2.21
C THR A 132 3.84 6.26 -1.03
N GLY A 133 2.99 7.27 -1.15
CA GLY A 133 2.12 7.74 -0.08
C GLY A 133 2.77 8.85 0.76
N PRO A 134 1.98 9.59 1.56
CA PRO A 134 2.50 10.66 2.42
C PRO A 134 3.40 10.18 3.57
N GLU A 135 3.17 8.96 4.06
CA GLU A 135 3.97 8.41 5.16
C GLU A 135 5.26 7.74 4.68
N ALA A 136 6.37 8.06 5.33
CA ALA A 136 7.63 7.38 5.09
C ALA A 136 7.54 5.90 5.48
N ALA A 137 8.08 5.03 4.63
CA ALA A 137 8.20 3.60 4.90
C ALA A 137 9.09 3.34 6.12
N LYS A 138 8.63 2.45 7.01
CA LYS A 138 9.34 2.07 8.25
C LYS A 138 9.41 0.57 8.41
N ALA A 139 10.43 0.08 9.10
CA ALA A 139 10.56 -1.31 9.56
C ALA A 139 10.91 -1.39 11.04
N ALA A 140 10.74 -2.56 11.65
CA ALA A 140 10.91 -2.70 13.10
C ALA A 140 12.37 -2.88 13.54
N LEU A 141 13.18 -3.59 12.76
CA LEU A 141 14.52 -4.07 13.17
C LEU A 141 15.63 -3.73 12.18
N GLU A 142 15.34 -2.99 11.11
CA GLU A 142 16.29 -2.61 10.08
C GLU A 142 15.92 -1.26 9.46
N SER A 143 16.92 -0.54 8.94
CA SER A 143 16.67 0.66 8.14
C SER A 143 16.28 0.27 6.71
N LEU A 144 15.41 1.07 6.10
CA LEU A 144 15.01 0.88 4.71
C LEU A 144 15.75 1.88 3.83
N ASP A 145 16.06 1.45 2.61
CA ASP A 145 16.50 2.38 1.59
C ASP A 145 15.35 3.36 1.30
N SER A 146 15.64 4.66 1.41
CA SER A 146 14.65 5.73 1.26
C SER A 146 14.00 5.78 -0.13
N TYR A 147 14.65 5.21 -1.16
CA TYR A 147 14.09 5.19 -2.51
C TYR A 147 13.02 4.10 -2.65
N GLY A 148 13.30 2.89 -2.18
CA GLY A 148 12.40 1.75 -2.33
C GLY A 148 13.02 0.41 -1.93
N PRO A 149 12.28 -0.69 -2.01
CA PRO A 149 12.74 -2.04 -1.62
C PRO A 149 14.01 -2.53 -2.33
N PHE A 150 14.30 -2.03 -3.54
CA PHE A 150 15.50 -2.36 -4.31
C PHE A 150 16.47 -1.18 -4.43
N GLY A 151 16.28 -0.12 -3.64
CA GLY A 151 16.94 1.16 -3.87
C GLY A 151 16.73 1.62 -5.32
N LYS A 152 17.75 2.19 -5.94
CA LYS A 152 17.68 2.68 -7.33
C LYS A 152 17.84 1.59 -8.40
N ALA A 153 17.88 0.32 -8.02
CA ALA A 153 18.08 -0.76 -8.99
C ALA A 153 16.80 -1.02 -9.80
N GLU A 154 16.99 -1.38 -11.07
CA GLU A 154 15.93 -1.89 -11.94
C GLU A 154 15.83 -3.41 -11.81
N VAL A 155 14.60 -3.93 -11.78
CA VAL A 155 14.31 -5.36 -11.69
C VAL A 155 13.35 -5.76 -12.81
N SER A 156 13.46 -6.99 -13.33
CA SER A 156 12.55 -7.47 -14.37
C SER A 156 11.16 -7.79 -13.80
N GLY A 157 10.13 -7.70 -14.63
CA GLY A 157 8.78 -8.15 -14.27
C GLY A 157 8.76 -9.63 -13.87
N SER A 158 9.50 -10.47 -14.61
CA SER A 158 9.67 -11.90 -14.28
C SER A 158 10.30 -12.16 -12.91
N PHE A 159 11.22 -11.30 -12.45
CA PHE A 159 11.79 -11.39 -11.11
C PHE A 159 10.74 -11.02 -10.04
N LEU A 160 10.00 -9.93 -10.26
CA LEU A 160 8.94 -9.48 -9.35
C LEU A 160 7.81 -10.52 -9.21
N GLU A 161 7.51 -11.26 -10.27
CA GLU A 161 6.49 -12.30 -10.26
C GLU A 161 6.98 -13.61 -9.60
N SER A 162 8.20 -14.05 -9.89
CA SER A 162 8.70 -15.37 -9.43
C SER A 162 9.41 -15.33 -8.06
N VAL A 163 10.23 -14.31 -7.84
CA VAL A 163 11.00 -14.12 -6.59
C VAL A 163 10.26 -13.15 -5.67
N GLY A 164 9.81 -12.02 -6.21
CA GLY A 164 9.08 -10.99 -5.48
C GLY A 164 9.98 -10.03 -4.71
N ILE A 165 9.30 -9.21 -3.91
CA ILE A 165 9.89 -8.14 -3.11
C ILE A 165 10.07 -8.65 -1.69
N ARG A 166 11.29 -8.62 -1.17
CA ARG A 166 11.53 -8.86 0.26
C ARG A 166 10.98 -7.69 1.05
N MET A 167 9.98 -7.96 1.87
CA MET A 167 9.41 -7.01 2.81
C MET A 167 9.92 -7.28 4.22
N PRO A 168 10.44 -6.24 4.91
CA PRO A 168 10.96 -6.36 6.26
C PRO A 168 9.85 -6.63 7.28
N ARG A 169 10.17 -7.32 8.38
CA ARG A 169 9.24 -7.42 9.53
C ARG A 169 8.98 -6.04 10.09
N CYS A 170 7.72 -5.78 10.42
CA CYS A 170 7.28 -4.51 11.02
C CYS A 170 6.52 -4.74 12.30
N LYS A 171 6.28 -3.64 13.03
CA LYS A 171 5.34 -3.69 14.15
C LYS A 171 3.94 -3.97 13.59
N PRO A 172 3.06 -4.62 14.38
CA PRO A 172 1.64 -4.68 14.06
C PRO A 172 1.08 -3.30 13.70
N GLU A 173 0.01 -3.29 12.92
CA GLU A 173 -0.70 -2.06 12.52
C GLU A 173 0.18 -1.10 11.69
N THR A 174 1.08 -1.65 10.86
CA THR A 174 1.91 -0.88 9.93
C THR A 174 1.51 -1.18 8.50
N ILE A 175 1.27 -0.15 7.70
CA ILE A 175 1.06 -0.27 6.26
C ILE A 175 2.12 0.55 5.51
N ARG A 176 2.57 0.02 4.37
CA ARG A 176 3.44 0.74 3.43
C ARG A 176 2.87 0.63 2.05
N LEU A 177 2.92 1.73 1.32
CA LEU A 177 2.62 1.74 -0.10
C LEU A 177 3.93 1.81 -0.87
N PHE A 178 3.98 1.08 -1.97
CA PHE A 178 5.05 1.19 -2.96
C PHE A 178 4.46 1.16 -4.36
N GLU A 179 5.13 1.89 -5.23
CA GLU A 179 4.79 2.00 -6.63
C GLU A 179 5.86 1.32 -7.47
N ILE A 180 5.40 0.56 -8.46
CA ILE A 180 6.23 -0.13 -9.45
C ILE A 180 5.95 0.54 -10.79
N ARG A 181 6.99 1.01 -11.49
CA ARG A 181 6.85 1.63 -12.81
C ARG A 181 7.84 1.07 -13.79
N ARG A 182 7.37 0.72 -14.98
CA ARG A 182 8.21 0.30 -16.09
C ARG A 182 9.10 1.46 -16.50
N VAL A 183 10.40 1.20 -16.61
CA VAL A 183 11.36 2.15 -17.17
C VAL A 183 11.13 2.21 -18.67
N THR A 184 10.91 3.41 -19.19
CA THR A 184 10.84 3.61 -20.64
C THR A 184 12.28 3.76 -21.12
N LEU A 185 12.71 2.89 -22.03
CA LEU A 185 14.02 2.97 -22.69
C LEU A 185 14.08 4.18 -23.65
#